data_AF-A0A1A9MC08-F1
#
_entry.id   AF-A0A1A9MC08-F1
#
_cell.length_a   1.000
_cell.length_b   1.000
_cell.length_c   1.000
_cell.angle_alpha   90.00
_cell.angle_beta   90.00
_cell.angle_gamma   90.00
#
_symmetry.space_group_name_H-M   'P 1'
#
loop_
_entity.id
_entity.type
_entity.pdbx_description
1 polymer ?
#
loop_
_entity_poly.entity_id
_entity_poly.type
_entity_poly.pdbx_seq_one_letter_code
_entity_poly.pdbx_strand_id
1 'polypeptide(L)'
;MAGPWFQRSADTWLQLLEHGDDNGVVPPEVIFASPDSVLLVFVFFHLECGEQTRANAHVEQLRQRLAARARPTVWHRQWLAPFLQQWEHGAGTAPMPPLLHPLLLDHLRANDGA
;
A
#
# COMPACT_ATOMS: atom_id res chain seq x y z
N MET A 1 7.47 1.00 -17.72
CA MET A 1 8.77 1.25 -17.05
C MET A 1 8.47 1.61 -15.62
N ALA A 2 9.09 0.92 -14.65
CA ALA A 2 8.86 1.18 -13.24
C ALA A 2 9.39 2.59 -12.90
N GLY A 3 8.54 3.45 -12.32
CA GLY A 3 8.94 4.78 -11.87
C GLY A 3 10.03 4.71 -10.78
N PRO A 4 10.68 5.85 -10.45
CA PRO A 4 11.79 5.89 -9.47
C PRO A 4 11.44 5.30 -8.10
N TRP A 5 10.15 5.21 -7.78
CA TRP A 5 9.60 4.59 -6.57
C TRP A 5 9.96 3.10 -6.41
N PHE A 6 10.07 2.33 -7.49
CA PHE A 6 10.36 0.90 -7.44
C PHE A 6 11.87 0.58 -7.46
N GLN A 7 12.73 1.60 -7.46
CA GLN A 7 14.18 1.43 -7.35
C GLN A 7 14.61 1.11 -5.91
N ARG A 8 13.74 1.35 -4.93
CA ARG A 8 13.92 1.01 -3.51
C ARG A 8 13.00 -0.14 -3.14
N SER A 9 13.39 -0.98 -2.19
CA SER A 9 12.56 -2.09 -1.72
C SER A 9 11.34 -1.60 -0.94
N ALA A 10 10.29 -2.43 -0.87
CA ALA A 10 9.13 -2.16 -0.04
C ALA A 10 9.51 -1.92 1.44
N ASP A 11 10.47 -2.70 1.96
CA ASP A 11 10.96 -2.54 3.34
C ASP A 11 11.61 -1.18 3.58
N THR A 12 12.32 -0.63 2.58
CA THR A 12 12.92 0.70 2.68
C THR A 12 11.86 1.78 2.82
N TRP A 13 10.76 1.65 2.06
CA TRP A 13 9.63 2.57 2.12
C TRP A 13 8.82 2.41 3.42
N LEU A 14 8.64 1.19 3.89
CA LEU A 14 8.01 0.91 5.19
C LEU A 14 8.80 1.54 6.33
N GLN A 15 10.12 1.34 6.35
CA GLN A 15 11.00 1.92 7.36
C GLN A 15 10.87 3.45 7.39
N LEU A 16 10.89 4.10 6.22
CA LEU A 16 10.74 5.54 6.08
C LEU A 16 9.37 6.03 6.57
N LEU A 17 8.28 5.31 6.29
CA LEU A 17 6.94 5.69 6.73
C LEU A 17 6.69 5.48 8.22
N GLU A 18 7.30 4.46 8.81
CA GLU A 18 7.12 4.13 10.23
C GLU A 18 8.01 4.97 11.14
N HIS A 19 9.23 5.28 10.69
CA HIS A 19 10.26 5.89 11.53
C HIS A 19 10.72 7.27 11.03
N GLY A 20 10.31 7.68 9.84
CA GLY A 20 10.83 8.88 9.18
C GLY A 20 12.23 8.68 8.60
N ASP A 21 12.80 9.76 8.09
CA ASP A 21 14.21 9.85 7.69
C ASP A 21 15.14 9.90 8.92
N ASP A 22 16.41 10.24 8.71
CA ASP A 22 17.39 10.37 9.80
C ASP A 22 16.99 11.41 10.87
N ASN A 23 16.03 12.29 10.58
CA ASN A 23 15.47 13.28 11.49
C ASN A 23 14.08 12.88 12.02
N GLY A 24 13.60 11.69 11.71
CA GLY A 24 12.26 11.22 12.05
C GLY A 24 11.15 11.87 11.22
N VAL A 25 11.49 12.48 10.09
CA VAL A 25 10.53 13.18 9.22
C VAL A 25 10.15 12.29 8.03
N VAL A 26 8.86 12.05 7.86
CA VAL A 26 8.33 11.44 6.64
C VAL A 26 8.30 12.51 5.55
N PRO A 27 8.95 12.32 4.39
CA PRO A 27 8.95 13.33 3.34
C PRO A 27 7.52 13.64 2.87
N PRO A 28 7.19 14.92 2.62
CA PRO A 28 5.83 15.32 2.23
C PRO A 28 5.39 14.74 0.88
N GLU A 29 6.34 14.30 0.07
CA GLU A 29 6.13 13.64 -1.22
C GLU A 29 5.63 12.19 -1.06
N VAL A 30 5.69 11.62 0.15
CA VAL A 30 5.22 10.27 0.46
C VAL A 30 3.78 10.31 0.92
N ILE A 31 2.85 10.25 -0.03
CA ILE A 31 1.43 10.47 0.23
C ILE A 31 0.63 9.17 0.34
N PHE A 32 1.07 8.25 1.18
CA PHE A 32 0.34 7.00 1.41
C PHE A 32 -0.73 7.12 2.50
N ALA A 33 -1.86 6.43 2.33
CA ALA A 33 -2.92 6.37 3.34
C ALA A 33 -2.47 5.64 4.61
N SER A 34 -1.49 4.73 4.49
CA SER A 34 -0.88 3.98 5.59
C SER A 34 0.44 3.33 5.15
N PRO A 35 1.31 2.88 6.08
CA PRO A 35 2.43 2.01 5.73
C PRO A 35 2.01 0.77 4.94
N ASP A 36 0.83 0.21 5.24
CA ASP A 36 0.28 -0.96 4.56
C ASP A 36 -0.11 -0.65 3.10
N SER A 37 -0.34 0.62 2.76
CA SER A 37 -0.56 1.06 1.38
C SER A 37 0.70 0.91 0.50
N VAL A 38 1.90 0.97 1.07
CA VAL A 38 3.14 0.70 0.32
C VAL A 38 3.19 -0.74 -0.13
N LEU A 39 2.91 -1.68 0.78
CA LEU A 39 2.91 -3.11 0.44
C LEU A 39 1.90 -3.42 -0.66
N LEU A 40 0.72 -2.79 -0.60
CA LEU A 40 -0.26 -2.91 -1.70
C LEU A 40 0.30 -2.42 -3.03
N VAL A 41 1.02 -1.30 -3.09
CA VAL A 41 1.65 -0.83 -4.34
C VAL A 41 2.59 -1.90 -4.91
N PHE A 42 3.41 -2.52 -4.06
CA PHE A 42 4.34 -3.57 -4.48
C PHE A 42 3.62 -4.86 -4.91
N VAL A 43 2.51 -5.24 -4.28
CA VAL A 43 1.68 -6.37 -4.72
C VAL A 43 1.28 -6.20 -6.19
N PHE A 44 0.70 -5.05 -6.54
CA PHE A 44 0.23 -4.81 -7.90
C PHE A 44 1.37 -4.61 -8.89
N PHE A 45 2.46 -3.96 -8.50
CA PHE A 45 3.67 -3.88 -9.33
C PHE A 45 4.22 -5.26 -9.70
N HIS A 46 4.30 -6.18 -8.73
CA HIS A 46 4.76 -7.53 -8.99
C HIS A 46 3.76 -8.32 -9.84
N LEU A 47 2.45 -8.14 -9.66
CA LEU A 47 1.45 -8.72 -10.56
C LEU A 47 1.60 -8.24 -12.00
N GLU A 48 1.80 -6.93 -12.22
CA GLU A 48 2.03 -6.34 -13.55
C GLU A 48 3.30 -6.90 -14.22
N CYS A 49 4.31 -7.24 -13.42
CA CYS A 49 5.54 -7.87 -13.89
C CYS A 49 5.43 -9.41 -14.08
N GLY A 50 4.27 -10.02 -13.76
CA GLY A 50 4.09 -11.48 -13.78
C GLY A 50 4.80 -12.20 -12.62
N GLU A 51 5.26 -11.48 -11.60
CA GLU A 51 6.02 -11.97 -10.45
C GLU A 51 5.09 -12.43 -9.30
N GLN A 52 4.23 -13.42 -9.57
CA GLN A 52 3.19 -13.89 -8.63
C GLN A 52 3.75 -14.25 -7.24
N THR A 53 4.91 -14.91 -7.18
CA THR A 53 5.55 -15.32 -5.91
C THR A 53 5.89 -14.10 -5.04
N ARG A 54 6.37 -13.02 -5.64
CA ARG A 54 6.71 -11.78 -4.92
C ARG A 54 5.45 -11.04 -4.48
N ALA A 55 4.43 -10.99 -5.34
CA ALA A 55 3.12 -10.45 -4.97
C ALA A 55 2.53 -11.19 -3.75
N ASN A 56 2.58 -12.52 -3.75
CA ASN A 56 2.12 -13.35 -2.62
C ASN A 56 2.90 -13.08 -1.33
N ALA A 57 4.21 -12.86 -1.41
CA ALA A 57 5.03 -12.55 -0.24
C ALA A 57 4.59 -11.25 0.44
N HIS A 58 4.33 -10.19 -0.35
CA HIS A 58 3.84 -8.91 0.18
C HIS A 58 2.42 -9.02 0.74
N VAL A 59 1.55 -9.84 0.13
CA VAL A 59 0.22 -10.11 0.68
C VAL A 59 0.30 -10.83 2.03
N GLU A 60 1.23 -11.77 2.18
CA GLU A 60 1.43 -12.44 3.46
C GLU A 60 1.97 -11.47 4.52
N GLN A 61 2.86 -10.56 4.15
CA GLN A 61 3.31 -9.49 5.03
C GLN A 61 2.15 -8.56 5.46
N LEU A 62 1.24 -8.22 4.55
CA LEU A 62 0.03 -7.46 4.87
C LEU A 62 -0.87 -8.19 5.87
N ARG A 63 -1.05 -9.51 5.75
CA ARG A 63 -1.82 -10.32 6.69
C ARG A 63 -1.20 -10.30 8.08
N GLN A 64 0.10 -10.53 8.17
CA GLN A 64 0.82 -10.55 9.43
C GLN A 64 0.71 -9.19 10.14
N ARG A 65 0.86 -8.10 9.41
CA ARG A 65 0.73 -6.73 9.95
C ARG A 65 -0.68 -6.41 10.40
N LEU A 66 -1.70 -6.81 9.63
CA LEU A 66 -3.10 -6.64 10.04
C LEU A 66 -3.42 -7.44 11.31
N ALA A 67 -2.92 -8.68 11.41
CA ALA A 67 -3.12 -9.55 12.57
C ALA A 67 -2.38 -9.05 13.83
N ALA A 68 -1.18 -8.48 13.67
CA ALA A 68 -0.41 -7.92 14.78
C ALA A 68 -0.98 -6.59 15.31
N ARG A 69 -1.87 -5.93 14.56
CA ARG A 69 -2.39 -4.63 14.91
C ARG A 69 -3.49 -4.74 15.99
N ALA A 70 -3.24 -4.13 17.15
CA ALA A 70 -4.21 -4.13 18.26
C ALA A 70 -5.56 -3.49 17.92
N ARG A 71 -5.58 -2.49 17.02
CA ARG A 71 -6.82 -1.85 16.57
C ARG A 71 -6.76 -1.46 15.08
N PRO A 72 -7.48 -2.16 14.20
CA PRO A 72 -7.59 -1.81 12.79
C PRO A 72 -8.25 -0.44 12.59
N THR A 73 -7.70 0.39 11.70
CA THR A 73 -8.34 1.68 11.35
C THR A 73 -9.59 1.45 10.50
N VAL A 74 -10.35 2.52 10.22
CA VAL A 74 -11.50 2.44 9.29
C VAL A 74 -11.04 1.97 7.90
N TRP A 75 -9.91 2.48 7.41
CA TRP A 75 -9.34 2.08 6.12
C TRP A 75 -9.03 0.57 6.06
N HIS A 76 -8.46 0.00 7.12
CA HIS A 76 -8.15 -1.44 7.16
C HIS A 76 -9.42 -2.30 7.02
N ARG A 77 -10.49 -1.90 7.69
CA ARG A 77 -11.76 -2.62 7.69
C ARG A 77 -12.52 -2.49 6.38
N GLN A 78 -12.49 -1.31 5.77
CA GLN A 78 -13.21 -1.03 4.53
C GLN A 78 -12.50 -1.54 3.28
N TRP A 79 -11.15 -1.58 3.30
CA TRP A 79 -10.38 -1.80 2.08
C TRP A 79 -9.40 -2.97 2.18
N LEU A 80 -8.53 -2.99 3.20
CA LEU A 80 -7.49 -4.02 3.29
C LEU A 80 -8.05 -5.41 3.58
N ALA A 81 -8.93 -5.55 4.58
CA ALA A 81 -9.49 -6.86 4.94
C ALA A 81 -10.32 -7.49 3.80
N PRO A 82 -11.20 -6.75 3.10
CA PRO A 82 -11.89 -7.27 1.91
C PRO A 82 -10.93 -7.68 0.79
N PHE A 83 -9.87 -6.89 0.54
CA PHE A 83 -8.83 -7.24 -0.44
C PHE A 83 -8.15 -8.57 -0.10
N LEU A 84 -7.73 -8.76 1.16
CA LEU A 84 -7.07 -9.99 1.60
C LEU A 84 -8.00 -11.21 1.50
N GLN A 85 -9.29 -11.06 1.80
CA GLN A 85 -10.27 -12.13 1.59
C GLN A 85 -10.42 -12.47 0.10
N GLN A 86 -10.53 -11.47 -0.78
CA GLN A 86 -10.66 -11.74 -2.21
C GLN A 86 -9.41 -12.40 -2.79
N TRP A 87 -8.22 -12.03 -2.30
CA TRP A 87 -6.96 -12.65 -2.71
C TRP A 87 -6.95 -14.16 -2.51
N GLU A 88 -7.58 -14.67 -1.44
CA GLU A 88 -7.72 -16.11 -1.17
C GLU A 88 -8.56 -16.84 -2.22
N HIS A 89 -9.48 -16.13 -2.86
CA HIS A 89 -10.40 -16.66 -3.86
C HIS A 89 -9.86 -16.51 -5.29
N GLY A 90 -8.72 -15.82 -5.47
CA GLY A 90 -8.08 -15.61 -6.76
C GLY A 90 -7.14 -14.41 -6.74
N ALA A 91 -5.83 -14.67 -6.74
CA ALA A 91 -4.83 -13.61 -6.86
C ALA A 91 -4.94 -12.94 -8.24
N GLY A 92 -5.14 -11.63 -8.27
CA GLY A 92 -5.14 -10.82 -9.49
C GLY A 92 -6.50 -10.31 -9.99
N THR A 93 -7.63 -10.75 -9.41
CA THR A 93 -8.95 -10.17 -9.73
C THR A 93 -9.44 -9.16 -8.71
N ALA A 94 -8.78 -9.08 -7.55
CA ALA A 94 -9.14 -8.14 -6.50
C ALA A 94 -8.82 -6.70 -6.95
N PRO A 95 -9.75 -5.75 -6.84
CA PRO A 95 -9.49 -4.36 -7.17
C PRO A 95 -8.46 -3.79 -6.20
N MET A 96 -7.61 -2.88 -6.72
CA MET A 96 -6.63 -2.20 -5.89
C MET A 96 -7.32 -1.32 -4.84
N PRO A 97 -7.01 -1.49 -3.54
CA PRO A 97 -7.47 -0.58 -2.50
C PRO A 97 -6.98 0.86 -2.72
N PRO A 98 -7.68 1.88 -2.18
CA PRO A 98 -7.20 3.26 -2.25
C PRO A 98 -5.87 3.41 -1.50
N LEU A 99 -4.83 3.78 -2.24
CA LEU A 99 -3.46 3.90 -1.75
C LEU A 99 -3.14 5.26 -1.12
N LEU A 100 -3.83 6.30 -1.58
CA LEU A 100 -3.61 7.69 -1.19
C LEU A 100 -4.56 8.08 -0.06
N HIS A 101 -4.13 9.00 0.80
CA HIS A 101 -4.96 9.50 1.89
C HIS A 101 -6.29 10.08 1.34
N PRO A 102 -7.47 9.78 1.90
CA PRO A 102 -8.75 10.24 1.37
C PRO A 102 -8.83 11.76 1.15
N LEU A 103 -8.30 12.56 2.09
CA LEU A 103 -8.24 14.02 1.95
C LEU A 103 -7.39 14.49 0.75
N LEU A 104 -6.34 13.73 0.40
CA LEU A 104 -5.55 14.03 -0.79
C LEU A 104 -6.33 13.65 -2.04
N LEU A 105 -7.01 12.49 -2.05
CA LEU A 105 -7.86 12.10 -3.19
C LEU A 105 -8.96 13.12 -3.44
N ASP A 106 -9.59 13.63 -2.38
CA ASP A 106 -10.62 14.68 -2.50
C ASP A 106 -10.02 15.99 -3.01
N HIS A 107 -8.82 16.38 -2.55
CA HIS A 107 -8.11 17.56 -3.05
C HIS A 107 -7.71 17.42 -4.53
N LEU A 108 -7.15 16.26 -4.93
CA LEU A 108 -6.78 15.98 -6.31
C LEU A 108 -8.01 15.95 -7.23
N ARG A 109 -9.11 15.30 -6.81
CA ARG A 109 -10.38 15.30 -7.56
C ARG A 109 -10.99 16.69 -7.70
N ALA A 110 -10.89 17.52 -6.67
CA ALA A 110 -11.34 18.90 -6.73
C ALA A 110 -10.51 19.76 -7.71
N ASN A 111 -9.25 19.39 -7.95
CA ASN A 111 -8.33 20.09 -8.84
C ASN A 111 -8.19 19.46 -10.24
N ASP A 112 -8.54 18.19 -10.43
CA ASP A 112 -8.60 17.52 -11.76
C ASP A 112 -9.79 18.03 -12.60
N GLY A 113 -10.72 18.77 -11.99
CA GLY A 113 -11.83 19.45 -12.65
C GLY A 113 -11.61 20.94 -12.95
N ALA A 114 -10.39 21.47 -12.79
CA ALA A 114 -10.05 22.88 -12.99
C ALA A 114 -9.24 23.12 -14.28
#